data_AF-A0A6I4SQX9-F1
#
_entry.id   AF-A0A6I4SQX9-F1
#
_cell.length_a   1.000
_cell.length_b   1.000
_cell.length_c   1.000
_cell.angle_alpha   90.00
_cell.angle_beta   90.00
_cell.angle_gamma   90.00
#
_symmetry.space_group_name_H-M   'P 1'
#
loop_
_entity.id
_entity.type
_entity.pdbx_description
1 polymer ?
#
loop_
_entity_poly.entity_id
_entity_poly.type
_entity_poly.pdbx_seq_one_letter_code
_entity_poly.pdbx_strand_id
1 'polypeptide(L)'
;MRPETRKPPHPANVPGPFYVELDHCTLCTMCEFAAPDLFALVDEVLGAWYVSKQPASKAEFGRMKEAMRDCEVDCIRVKNCPPDWAARLRDAGMGGLIDSVEGEG
;
A
#
# COMPACT_ATOMS: atom_id res chain seq x y z
N MET A 1 -8.36 7.34 -21.61
CA MET A 1 -7.94 6.18 -20.81
C MET A 1 -9.04 5.96 -19.77
N ARG A 2 -9.84 4.89 -19.88
CA ARG A 2 -10.79 4.53 -18.81
C ARG A 2 -9.98 3.96 -17.64
N PRO A 3 -10.40 4.23 -16.39
CA PRO A 3 -9.63 3.86 -15.20
C PRO A 3 -9.50 2.34 -15.16
N GLU A 4 -8.29 1.84 -14.91
CA GLU A 4 -8.15 0.46 -14.47
C GLU A 4 -9.07 0.29 -13.27
N THR A 5 -9.97 -0.70 -13.37
CA THR A 5 -10.88 -1.00 -12.26
C THR A 5 -10.03 -1.30 -11.05
N ARG A 6 -10.25 -0.56 -9.95
CA ARG A 6 -9.50 -0.73 -8.70
C ARG A 6 -9.49 -2.20 -8.32
N LYS A 7 -8.32 -2.74 -8.04
CA LYS A 7 -8.20 -4.15 -7.66
C LYS A 7 -8.49 -4.29 -6.17
N PRO A 8 -9.11 -5.40 -5.73
CA PRO A 8 -9.37 -5.59 -4.31
C PRO A 8 -8.05 -5.75 -3.55
N PRO A 9 -8.02 -5.52 -2.22
CA PRO A 9 -6.84 -5.82 -1.42
C PRO A 9 -6.46 -7.30 -1.48
N HIS A 10 -5.16 -7.60 -1.52
CA HIS A 10 -4.64 -8.96 -1.39
C HIS A 10 -5.11 -9.57 -0.05
N PRO A 11 -5.62 -10.83 -0.02
CA PRO A 11 -6.21 -11.42 1.18
C PRO A 11 -5.21 -11.63 2.32
N ALA A 12 -3.91 -11.72 2.02
CA ALA A 12 -2.85 -11.84 3.03
C ALA A 12 -2.57 -10.53 3.79
N ASN A 13 -3.03 -9.36 3.31
CA ASN A 13 -2.82 -8.11 4.03
C ASN A 13 -3.44 -8.19 5.43
N VAL A 14 -2.70 -7.74 6.44
CA VAL A 14 -3.28 -7.61 7.77
C VAL A 14 -4.35 -6.52 7.79
N PRO A 15 -5.39 -6.65 8.63
CA PRO A 15 -6.43 -5.63 8.75
C PRO A 15 -5.85 -4.24 9.03
N GLY A 16 -6.28 -3.25 8.26
CA GLY A 16 -5.84 -1.87 8.46
C GLY A 16 -5.96 -0.99 7.22
N PRO A 17 -5.46 0.24 7.32
CA PRO A 17 -5.59 1.23 6.26
C PRO A 17 -4.71 0.94 5.04
N PHE A 18 -3.45 0.50 5.24
CA PHE A 18 -2.51 0.23 4.15
C PHE A 18 -2.66 -1.19 3.63
N TYR A 19 -2.56 -1.36 2.32
CA TYR A 19 -2.69 -2.65 1.68
C TYR A 19 -1.99 -2.70 0.34
N VAL A 20 -1.63 -3.92 -0.09
CA VAL A 20 -1.25 -4.19 -1.48
C VAL A 20 -2.47 -4.71 -2.25
N GLU A 21 -2.72 -4.20 -3.43
CA GLU A 21 -3.75 -4.70 -4.34
C GLU A 21 -3.46 -6.14 -4.81
N LEU A 22 -4.52 -6.93 -4.98
CA LEU A 22 -4.47 -8.29 -5.53
C LEU A 22 -4.06 -8.24 -7.02
N ASP A 23 -3.22 -9.17 -7.47
CA ASP A 23 -2.80 -9.35 -8.87
C ASP A 23 -2.25 -8.10 -9.56
N HIS A 24 -1.68 -7.15 -8.79
CA HIS A 24 -1.01 -5.97 -9.33
C HIS A 24 0.48 -5.93 -9.03
N CYS A 25 0.93 -6.57 -7.95
CA CYS A 25 2.34 -6.60 -7.57
C CYS A 25 3.19 -7.27 -8.65
N THR A 26 4.30 -6.64 -9.03
CA THR A 26 5.28 -7.12 -10.03
C THR A 26 6.51 -7.78 -9.40
N LEU A 27 6.53 -7.98 -8.08
CA LEU A 27 7.66 -8.51 -7.31
C LEU A 27 8.97 -7.68 -7.47
N CYS A 28 8.87 -6.36 -7.62
CA CYS A 28 10.04 -5.48 -7.78
C CYS A 28 10.94 -5.34 -6.54
N THR A 29 10.55 -5.91 -5.40
CA THR A 29 11.29 -5.90 -4.09
C THR A 29 11.51 -4.53 -3.44
N MET A 30 11.09 -3.41 -4.05
CA MET A 30 11.32 -2.07 -3.49
C MET A 30 10.69 -1.85 -2.11
N CYS A 31 9.53 -2.47 -1.86
CA CYS A 31 8.86 -2.38 -0.55
C CYS A 31 9.62 -3.12 0.56
N GLU A 32 10.32 -4.21 0.23
CA GLU A 32 11.19 -4.93 1.16
C GLU A 32 12.40 -4.08 1.56
N PHE A 33 13.05 -3.42 0.58
CA PHE A 33 14.17 -2.53 0.87
C PHE A 33 13.76 -1.32 1.71
N ALA A 34 12.62 -0.72 1.41
CA ALA A 34 12.14 0.47 2.12
C ALA A 34 11.60 0.15 3.52
N ALA A 35 10.88 -0.97 3.67
CA ALA A 35 10.14 -1.29 4.90
C ALA A 35 10.06 -2.81 5.16
N PRO A 36 11.20 -3.47 5.42
CA PRO A 36 11.27 -4.94 5.51
C PRO A 36 10.43 -5.53 6.65
N ASP A 37 10.10 -4.72 7.67
CA ASP A 37 9.28 -5.12 8.80
C ASP A 37 7.77 -4.88 8.60
N LEU A 38 7.37 -4.21 7.51
CA LEU A 38 5.97 -3.90 7.19
C LEU A 38 5.39 -4.80 6.08
N PHE A 39 6.26 -5.41 5.29
CA PHE A 39 5.88 -6.27 4.16
C PHE A 39 6.38 -7.70 4.36
N ALA A 40 5.67 -8.65 3.76
CA ALA A 40 6.14 -10.03 3.61
C ALA A 40 5.71 -10.57 2.25
N LEU A 41 6.31 -11.69 1.85
CA LEU A 41 6.04 -12.36 0.59
C LEU A 41 5.20 -13.61 0.84
N VAL A 42 4.12 -13.81 0.07
CA VAL A 42 3.24 -14.99 0.22
C VAL A 42 3.92 -16.27 -0.26
N ASP A 43 4.64 -16.19 -1.39
CA ASP A 43 5.34 -17.30 -2.04
C ASP A 43 6.43 -16.73 -2.98
N GLU A 44 7.58 -17.39 -3.09
CA GLU A 44 8.73 -16.92 -3.88
C GLU A 44 8.59 -17.13 -5.41
N VAL A 45 7.69 -18.01 -5.86
CA VAL A 45 7.58 -18.45 -7.26
C VAL A 45 6.45 -17.75 -8.01
N LEU A 46 5.30 -17.53 -7.36
CA LEU A 46 4.10 -16.90 -7.96
C LEU A 46 3.44 -15.87 -7.04
N GLY A 47 4.09 -15.47 -5.95
CA GLY A 47 3.48 -14.67 -4.91
C GLY A 47 3.37 -13.18 -5.20
N ALA A 48 2.87 -12.45 -4.21
CA ALA A 48 2.86 -11.00 -4.16
C ALA A 48 3.39 -10.54 -2.80
N TRP A 49 3.98 -9.35 -2.77
CA TRP A 49 4.21 -8.66 -1.52
C TRP A 49 2.87 -8.24 -0.92
N TYR A 50 2.76 -8.31 0.40
CA TYR A 50 1.57 -7.86 1.14
C TYR A 50 1.98 -7.11 2.41
N VAL A 51 1.09 -6.26 2.91
CA VAL A 51 1.28 -5.59 4.19
C VAL A 51 1.11 -6.61 5.31
N SER A 52 2.22 -7.02 5.92
CA SER A 52 2.27 -7.97 7.03
C SER A 52 2.11 -7.28 8.39
N LYS A 53 2.36 -5.96 8.45
CA LYS A 53 2.22 -5.13 9.64
C LYS A 53 1.83 -3.70 9.25
N GLN A 54 0.80 -3.16 9.91
CA GLN A 54 0.45 -1.74 9.75
C GLN A 54 1.47 -0.85 10.45
N PRO A 55 1.83 0.32 9.88
CA PRO A 55 2.67 1.28 10.58
C PRO A 55 1.96 1.73 11.87
N ALA A 56 2.68 1.70 12.99
CA ALA A 56 2.20 2.13 14.31
C ALA A 56 2.89 3.42 14.80
N SER A 57 3.95 3.85 14.12
CA SER A 57 4.76 5.01 14.46
C SER A 57 4.99 5.94 13.25
N LYS A 58 5.40 7.19 13.52
CA LYS A 58 5.77 8.14 12.46
C LYS A 58 6.95 7.64 11.62
N ALA A 59 7.87 6.90 12.22
CA ALA A 59 9.03 6.33 11.52
C ALA A 59 8.60 5.20 10.57
N GLU A 60 7.74 4.29 11.01
CA GLU A 60 7.16 3.24 10.16
C GLU A 60 6.30 3.84 9.05
N PHE A 61 5.49 4.85 9.34
CA PHE A 61 4.74 5.57 8.30
C PHE A 61 5.67 6.22 7.26
N GLY A 62 6.82 6.73 7.68
CA GLY A 62 7.85 7.24 6.77
C GLY A 62 8.33 6.18 5.78
N ARG A 63 8.66 4.99 6.28
CA ARG A 63 9.08 3.85 5.44
C ARG A 63 7.96 3.29 4.56
N MET A 64 6.74 3.21 5.09
CA MET A 64 5.54 2.84 4.30
C MET A 64 5.34 3.82 3.14
N LYS A 65 5.50 5.13 3.40
CA LYS A 65 5.42 6.16 2.37
C LYS A 65 6.53 6.04 1.32
N GLU A 66 7.75 5.69 1.72
CA GLU A 66 8.85 5.41 0.78
C GLU A 66 8.53 4.19 -0.09
N ALA A 67 8.02 3.10 0.50
CA ALA A 67 7.58 1.93 -0.25
C ALA A 67 6.47 2.28 -1.27
N MET A 68 5.48 3.11 -0.89
CA MET A 68 4.44 3.59 -1.81
C MET A 68 5.03 4.41 -2.97
N ARG A 69 5.99 5.29 -2.69
CA ARG A 69 6.64 6.14 -3.71
C ARG A 69 7.48 5.32 -4.70
N ASP A 70 8.15 4.28 -4.21
CA ASP A 70 9.09 3.48 -4.99
C ASP A 70 8.40 2.29 -5.70
N CYS A 71 7.08 2.14 -5.53
CA CYS A 71 6.27 1.12 -6.19
C CYS A 71 5.94 1.53 -7.64
N GLU A 72 6.54 0.83 -8.61
CA GLU A 72 6.42 1.16 -10.04
C GLU A 72 5.00 1.04 -10.63
N VAL A 73 4.12 0.30 -9.95
CA VAL A 73 2.74 0.00 -10.39
C VAL A 73 1.67 0.56 -9.45
N ASP A 74 2.06 1.38 -8.46
CA ASP A 74 1.11 2.06 -7.55
C ASP A 74 0.12 1.10 -6.82
N CYS A 75 0.53 -0.16 -6.61
CA CYS A 75 -0.31 -1.19 -5.99
C CYS A 75 -0.32 -1.14 -4.46
N ILE A 76 0.54 -0.33 -3.83
CA ILE A 76 0.55 -0.09 -2.39
C ILE A 76 -0.33 1.13 -2.11
N ARG A 77 -1.50 0.90 -1.53
CA ARG A 77 -2.56 1.90 -1.39
C ARG A 77 -3.00 2.05 0.04
N VAL A 78 -3.79 3.09 0.31
CA VAL A 78 -4.33 3.34 1.64
C VAL A 78 -5.80 3.75 1.59
N LYS A 79 -6.61 3.17 2.47
CA LYS A 79 -8.00 3.57 2.73
C LYS A 79 -8.19 3.87 4.21
N ASN A 80 -9.18 4.67 4.59
CA ASN A 80 -9.43 5.01 6.01
C ASN A 80 -8.17 5.53 6.75
N CYS A 81 -7.29 6.22 6.04
CA CYS A 81 -6.02 6.71 6.58
C CYS A 81 -6.28 7.80 7.63
N PRO A 82 -5.55 7.82 8.77
CA PRO A 82 -5.59 8.93 9.71
C PRO A 82 -5.43 10.28 9.00
N PRO A 83 -6.19 11.33 9.37
CA PRO A 83 -6.18 12.61 8.64
C PRO A 83 -4.79 13.25 8.53
N ASP A 84 -3.94 13.09 9.55
CA ASP A 84 -2.58 13.60 9.57
C ASP A 84 -1.67 12.86 8.57
N TRP A 85 -1.85 11.56 8.42
CA TRP A 85 -1.11 10.75 7.44
C TRP A 85 -1.63 10.98 6.02
N ALA A 86 -2.94 11.11 5.85
CA ALA A 86 -3.55 11.45 4.56
C ALA A 86 -3.07 12.83 4.06
N ALA A 87 -2.97 13.83 4.93
CA ALA A 87 -2.40 15.14 4.57
C ALA A 87 -0.95 14.99 4.08
N ARG A 88 -0.11 14.27 4.81
CA ARG A 88 1.30 14.04 4.44
C ARG A 88 1.48 13.31 3.11
N LEU A 89 0.59 12.38 2.78
CA LEU A 89 0.61 11.69 1.48
C LEU A 89 0.21 12.64 0.35
N ARG A 90 -0.81 13.50 0.56
CA ARG A 90 -1.19 14.53 -0.42
C ARG A 90 -0.09 15.55 -0.64
N ASP A 91 0.53 16.04 0.43
CA ASP A 91 1.65 16.99 0.36
C ASP A 91 2.85 16.41 -0.38
N ALA A 92 3.01 15.08 -0.34
CA ALA A 92 4.05 14.35 -1.05
C ALA A 92 3.64 13.92 -2.47
N GLY A 93 2.51 14.41 -3.00
CA GLY A 93 2.04 14.09 -4.35
C GLY A 93 1.38 12.71 -4.51
N MET A 94 1.29 11.91 -3.46
CA MET A 94 0.70 10.56 -3.46
C MET A 94 -0.81 10.57 -3.19
N GLY A 95 -1.49 11.68 -3.49
CA GLY A 95 -2.94 11.82 -3.28
C GLY A 95 -3.76 10.78 -4.07
N GLY A 96 -3.25 10.35 -5.23
CA GLY A 96 -3.89 9.31 -6.06
C GLY A 96 -3.84 7.90 -5.48
N LEU A 97 -3.02 7.66 -4.45
CA LEU A 97 -2.91 6.37 -3.74
C LEU A 97 -3.80 6.30 -2.49
N ILE A 98 -4.49 7.40 -2.15
CA ILE A 98 -5.50 7.43 -1.11
C ILE A 98 -6.84 7.08 -1.72
N ASP A 99 -7.38 5.95 -1.28
CA ASP A 99 -8.68 5.48 -1.69
C ASP A 99 -9.77 6.12 -0.86
N SER A 100 -10.74 6.71 -1.56
CA SER A 100 -12.02 7.07 -0.97
C SER A 100 -12.62 5.84 -0.32
N VAL A 101 -13.19 6.03 0.87
CA VAL A 101 -14.06 5.04 1.47
C VAL A 101 -15.29 4.97 0.56
N GLU A 102 -15.39 3.95 -0.28
CA GLU A 102 -16.66 3.67 -0.93
C GLU A 102 -17.61 3.20 0.18
N GLY A 103 -18.48 4.12 0.60
CA GLY A 103 -19.60 3.85 1.47
C GLY A 103 -20.69 3.13 0.68
N GLU A 104 -21.07 1.96 1.21
CA GLU A 104 -22.46 1.69 1.59
C GLU A 104 -23.53 2.12 0.58
N GLY A 105 -23.86 1.19 -0.32
CA GLY A 105 -25.15 1.14 -1.02
C GLY A 105 -25.86 -0.15 -0.67
#